data_AF-A0A212EH37-F1
#
_entry.id   AF-A0A212EH37-F1
#
_cell.length_a   1.000
_cell.length_b   1.000
_cell.length_c   1.000
_cell.angle_alpha   90.00
_cell.angle_beta   90.00
_cell.angle_gamma   90.00
#
_symmetry.space_group_name_H-M   'P 1'
#
loop_
_entity.id
_entity.type
_entity.pdbx_description
1 polymer ?
#
loop_
_entity_poly.entity_id
_entity_poly.type
_entity_poly.pdbx_seq_one_letter_code
_entity_poly.pdbx_strand_id
1 'polypeptide(L)'
;MLEKKPKSNFKRLLGITGASVFVVEAVGIAVSYGLWYKLNTEREFRLYMHKNYNWVLEGYYVLGEKVGGLKTRELDYKVWSNEGKI
;
A
#
# COMPACT_ATOMS: atom_id res chain seq x y z
N MET A 1 -20.68 -51.18 0.09
CA MET A 1 -19.65 -50.30 -0.50
C MET A 1 -20.10 -48.87 -0.30
N LEU A 2 -19.30 -48.01 0.33
CA LEU A 2 -19.64 -46.59 0.54
C LEU A 2 -19.58 -45.85 -0.79
N GLU A 3 -20.73 -45.38 -1.26
CA GLU A 3 -20.87 -44.67 -2.53
C GLU A 3 -20.32 -43.24 -2.37
N LYS A 4 -19.16 -42.97 -2.97
CA LYS A 4 -18.48 -41.67 -2.88
C LYS A 4 -19.15 -40.69 -3.84
N LYS A 5 -20.14 -39.93 -3.37
CA LYS A 5 -20.76 -38.86 -4.18
C LYS A 5 -19.71 -37.79 -4.54
N PRO A 6 -19.59 -37.38 -5.81
CA PRO A 6 -18.65 -36.33 -6.20
C PRO A 6 -19.01 -35.02 -5.49
N LYS A 7 -18.02 -34.36 -4.88
CA LYS A 7 -18.21 -33.04 -4.27
C LYS A 7 -18.78 -32.09 -5.33
N SER A 8 -19.89 -31.43 -5.01
CA SER A 8 -20.55 -30.46 -5.90
C SER A 8 -19.55 -29.40 -6.39
N ASN A 9 -19.48 -29.22 -7.72
CA ASN A 9 -18.62 -28.24 -8.39
C ASN A 9 -18.82 -26.81 -7.83
N PHE A 10 -20.03 -26.50 -7.34
CA PHE A 10 -20.37 -25.23 -6.70
C PHE A 10 -19.64 -25.02 -5.36
N LYS A 11 -19.57 -26.06 -4.51
CA LYS A 11 -18.82 -25.99 -3.24
C LYS A 11 -17.31 -25.86 -3.46
N ARG A 12 -16.79 -26.44 -4.55
CA ARG A 12 -15.38 -26.29 -4.95
C ARG A 12 -15.09 -24.87 -5.42
N LEU A 13 -15.98 -24.28 -6.24
CA LEU A 13 -15.84 -22.91 -6.72
C LEU A 13 -15.87 -21.91 -5.55
N LEU A 14 -16.82 -22.04 -4.62
CA LEU A 14 -16.92 -21.18 -3.44
C LEU A 14 -15.67 -21.23 -2.55
N GLY A 15 -15.08 -22.41 -2.37
CA GLY A 15 -13.83 -22.55 -1.61
C GLY A 15 -12.65 -21.85 -2.28
N ILE A 16 -12.57 -21.88 -3.62
CA ILE A 16 -11.51 -21.21 -4.38
C ILE A 16 -11.73 -19.69 -4.36
N THR A 17 -12.96 -19.21 -4.55
CA THR A 17 -13.26 -17.78 -4.48
C THR A 17 -13.01 -17.21 -3.10
N GLY A 18 -13.39 -17.92 -2.03
CA GLY A 18 -13.11 -17.49 -0.66
C GLY A 18 -11.61 -17.39 -0.39
N ALA A 19 -10.83 -18.40 -0.77
CA ALA A 19 -9.38 -18.37 -0.62
C ALA A 19 -8.72 -17.24 -1.44
N SER A 20 -9.21 -16.97 -2.65
CA SER A 20 -8.69 -15.90 -3.50
C SER A 20 -8.87 -14.50 -2.89
N VAL A 21 -9.99 -14.25 -2.19
CA VAL A 21 -10.22 -12.98 -1.52
C VAL A 21 -9.17 -12.75 -0.43
N PHE A 22 -8.93 -13.75 0.43
CA PHE A 22 -7.89 -13.65 1.46
C PHE A 22 -6.50 -13.44 0.88
N VAL A 23 -6.16 -14.08 -0.24
CA VAL A 23 -4.87 -13.89 -0.90
C VAL A 23 -4.76 -12.46 -1.44
N VAL A 24 -5.80 -11.94 -2.09
CA VAL A 24 -5.83 -10.57 -2.60
C VAL A 24 -5.71 -9.55 -1.47
N GLU A 25 -6.43 -9.75 -0.36
CA GLU A 25 -6.36 -8.89 0.82
C GLU A 25 -4.95 -8.92 1.45
N ALA A 26 -4.38 -10.11 1.63
CA ALA A 26 -3.03 -10.26 2.18
C ALA A 26 -1.97 -9.56 1.31
N VAL A 27 -2.07 -9.70 -0.01
CA VAL A 27 -1.19 -8.99 -0.95
C VAL A 27 -1.41 -7.48 -0.86
N GLY A 28 -2.67 -7.02 -0.81
CA GLY A 28 -3.00 -5.60 -0.66
C GLY A 28 -2.42 -4.99 0.61
N ILE A 29 -2.52 -5.70 1.75
CA ILE A 29 -1.93 -5.27 3.03
C ILE A 29 -0.41 -5.24 2.93
N ALA A 30 0.22 -6.27 2.36
CA ALA A 30 1.68 -6.34 2.23
C ALA A 30 2.23 -5.19 1.36
N VAL A 31 1.60 -4.92 0.22
CA VAL A 31 1.98 -3.81 -0.67
C VAL A 31 1.78 -2.46 0.04
N SER A 32 0.64 -2.27 0.70
CA SER A 32 0.34 -1.03 1.42
C SER A 32 1.35 -0.76 2.53
N TYR A 33 1.71 -1.78 3.31
CA TYR A 33 2.74 -1.67 4.34
C TYR A 33 4.13 -1.41 3.75
N GLY A 34 4.49 -2.09 2.66
CA GLY A 34 5.76 -1.87 1.97
C GLY A 34 5.89 -0.44 1.44
N LEU A 35 4.82 0.12 0.87
CA LEU A 35 4.77 1.53 0.45
C LEU A 35 4.92 2.47 1.64
N TRP A 36 4.17 2.25 2.72
CA TRP A 36 4.28 3.05 3.93
C TRP A 36 5.68 2.98 4.53
N TYR A 37 6.29 1.79 4.60
CA TYR A 37 7.64 1.60 5.11
C TYR A 37 8.66 2.41 4.29
N LYS A 38 8.64 2.27 2.95
CA LYS A 38 9.54 3.04 2.08
C LYS A 38 9.34 4.55 2.18
N LEU A 39 8.09 5.02 2.26
CA LEU A 39 7.79 6.44 2.42
C LEU A 39 8.32 7.01 3.75
N ASN A 40 8.35 6.21 4.82
CA ASN A 40 8.91 6.65 6.10
C ASN A 40 10.45 6.59 6.12
N THR A 41 11.06 5.61 5.47
CA THR A 41 12.50 5.38 5.53
C THR A 41 13.30 6.20 4.51
N GLU A 42 12.82 6.33 3.28
CA GLU A 42 13.60 6.89 2.16
C GLU A 42 13.02 8.20 1.62
N ARG A 43 13.78 9.30 1.75
CA ARG A 43 13.40 10.61 1.18
C ARG A 43 13.43 10.61 -0.35
N GLU A 44 14.37 9.93 -0.99
CA GLU A 44 14.44 9.83 -2.46
C GLU A 44 13.23 9.08 -3.02
N PHE A 45 12.74 8.06 -2.32
CA PHE A 45 11.50 7.40 -2.68
C PHE A 45 10.31 8.36 -2.58
N ARG A 46 10.24 9.20 -1.53
CA ARG A 46 9.24 10.27 -1.44
C ARG A 46 9.34 11.25 -2.61
N LEU A 47 10.53 11.63 -3.05
CA LEU A 47 10.72 12.48 -4.22
C LEU A 47 10.25 11.80 -5.52
N TYR A 48 10.55 10.52 -5.70
CA TYR A 48 10.04 9.74 -6.83
C TYR A 48 8.51 9.73 -6.83
N MET A 49 7.89 9.51 -5.67
CA MET A 49 6.44 9.54 -5.50
C MET A 49 5.86 10.94 -5.73
N HIS A 50 6.57 12.00 -5.34
CA HIS A 50 6.17 13.39 -5.63
C HIS A 50 6.06 13.64 -7.13
N LYS A 51 7.01 13.12 -7.92
CA LYS A 51 7.06 13.29 -9.38
C LYS A 51 6.08 12.40 -10.16
N ASN A 52 5.85 11.16 -9.70
CA ASN A 52 5.06 10.17 -10.45
C ASN A 52 3.66 9.91 -9.89
N TYR A 53 3.51 9.98 -8.56
CA TYR A 53 2.31 9.55 -7.83
C TYR A 53 1.97 10.53 -6.69
N ASN A 54 1.92 11.82 -7.03
CA ASN A 54 1.79 12.89 -6.05
C ASN A 54 0.58 12.68 -5.11
N TRP A 55 -0.55 12.19 -5.63
CA TRP A 55 -1.75 11.89 -4.85
C TRP A 55 -1.53 10.89 -3.71
N VAL A 56 -0.66 9.89 -3.89
CA VAL A 56 -0.31 8.91 -2.86
C VAL A 56 0.51 9.58 -1.76
N LEU A 57 1.49 10.39 -2.17
CA LEU A 57 2.38 11.10 -1.26
C LEU A 57 1.62 12.14 -0.44
N GLU A 58 0.68 12.86 -1.06
CA GLU A 58 -0.20 13.79 -0.36
C GLU A 58 -1.07 13.09 0.67
N GLY A 59 -1.63 11.92 0.34
CA GLY A 59 -2.33 11.09 1.32
C GLY A 59 -1.44 10.72 2.51
N TYR A 60 -0.19 10.32 2.25
CA TYR A 60 0.79 10.05 3.30
C TYR A 60 1.07 11.27 4.18
N TYR A 61 1.28 12.46 3.60
CA TYR A 61 1.51 13.68 4.37
C TYR A 61 0.30 14.07 5.21
N VAL A 62 -0.91 14.09 4.63
CA VAL A 62 -2.14 14.44 5.35
C VAL A 62 -2.39 13.47 6.51
N LEU A 63 -2.12 12.18 6.32
CA LEU A 63 -2.23 11.19 7.40
C LEU A 63 -1.20 11.45 8.50
N GLY A 64 0.06 11.72 8.14
CA GLY A 64 1.12 12.04 9.11
C GLY A 64 0.85 13.33 9.90
N GLU A 65 0.30 14.34 9.25
CA GLU A 65 -0.09 15.62 9.87
C GLU A 65 -1.25 15.42 10.86
N LYS A 66 -2.27 14.65 10.48
CA LYS A 66 -3.43 14.36 11.34
C LYS A 66 -3.09 13.46 12.53
N VAL A 67 -2.24 12.47 12.33
CA VAL A 67 -1.92 11.46 13.36
C VAL A 67 -0.83 11.95 14.31
N GLY A 68 0.16 12.69 13.83
CA GLY A 68 1.35 13.02 14.61
C GLY A 68 1.86 14.46 14.49
N GLY A 69 1.14 15.35 13.81
CA GLY A 69 1.59 16.74 13.61
C GLY A 69 2.93 16.84 12.87
N LEU A 70 3.28 15.82 12.09
CA LEU A 70 4.59 15.70 11.47
C LEU A 70 4.76 16.75 10.35
N LYS A 71 5.80 17.58 10.44
CA LYS A 71 6.16 18.58 9.40
C LYS A 71 7.00 17.99 8.26
N THR A 72 6.84 16.70 7.98
CA THR A 72 7.66 15.96 6.99
C THR A 72 7.54 16.57 5.60
N ARG A 73 6.34 17.06 5.23
CA ARG A 73 6.09 17.77 3.97
C ARG A 73 7.00 18.99 3.83
N GLU A 74 6.96 19.90 4.80
CA GLU A 74 7.74 21.14 4.78
C GLU A 74 9.26 20.86 4.72
N LEU A 75 9.72 19.87 5.48
CA LEU A 75 11.12 19.46 5.50
C LEU A 75 11.58 18.90 4.16
N ASP A 76 10.77 18.04 3.54
CA ASP A 76 11.09 17.47 2.24
C ASP A 76 11.11 18.54 1.15
N TYR A 77 10.11 19.43 1.09
CA TYR A 77 10.08 20.54 0.14
C TYR A 77 11.30 21.46 0.28
N LYS A 78 11.69 21.80 1.52
CA LYS A 78 12.87 22.62 1.77
C LYS A 78 14.15 21.95 1.27
N VAL A 79 14.31 20.66 1.54
CA VAL A 79 15.49 19.90 1.08
C VAL A 79 15.51 19.82 -0.44
N TRP A 80 14.40 19.44 -1.07
CA TRP A 80 14.35 19.26 -2.52
C TRP A 80 14.55 20.57 -3.28
N SER A 81 14.02 21.68 -2.76
CA SER A 81 14.24 23.01 -3.34
C SER A 81 15.69 23.46 -3.19
N ASN A 82 16.31 23.24 -2.03
CA ASN A 82 17.74 23.54 -1.83
C ASN A 82 18.67 22.69 -2.71
N GLU A 83 18.27 21.45 -3.01
CA GLU A 83 19.00 20.53 -3.89
C GLU A 83 18.68 20.76 -5.38
N GLY A 84 17.78 21.69 -5.72
CA GLY A 84 17.34 21.96 -7.10
C GLY A 84 16.61 20.78 -7.77
N LYS A 85 16.01 19.88 -6.97
CA LYS A 85 15.31 18.68 -7.44
C LYS A 85 13.84 18.93 -7.78
N ILE A 86 13.29 20.05 -7.28
CA ILE A 86 11.97 20.64 -7.56
C ILE A 86 12.08 22.14 -7.73
#